data_AF-A0A9Q4DRE9-F1
#
_entry.id   AF-A0A9Q4DRE9-F1
#
_cell.length_a   1.000
_cell.length_b   1.000
_cell.length_c   1.000
_cell.angle_alpha   90.00
_cell.angle_beta   90.00
_cell.angle_gamma   90.00
#
_symmetry.space_group_name_H-M   'P 1'
#
loop_
_entity.id
_entity.type
_entity.pdbx_description
1 polymer ?
#
loop_
_entity_poly.entity_id
_entity_poly.type
_entity_poly.pdbx_seq_one_letter_code
_entity_poly.pdbx_strand_id
1 'polypeptide(L)'
;MNKKFKTALFKKESEMPFEQFAHDWLKTYGSSRVKISSVRARSISILFGGPYPITRITKKIYEERILELNEKYSTNYMDAFTLVEECFRKALTQGLIKNNPTEDFKMPKKQ
;
A
#
# COMPACT_ATOMS: atom_id res chain seq x y z
N MET A 1 20.94 -44.04 6.90
CA MET A 1 19.55 -43.52 7.09
C MET A 1 19.61 -42.00 6.88
N ASN A 2 19.42 -41.52 5.65
CA ASN A 2 19.65 -40.11 5.31
C ASN A 2 18.35 -39.30 5.48
N LYS A 3 18.25 -38.57 6.59
CA LYS A 3 17.20 -37.56 6.78
C LYS A 3 17.45 -36.41 5.79
N LYS A 4 16.61 -36.33 4.76
CA LYS A 4 16.52 -35.16 3.88
C LYS A 4 15.94 -34.00 4.68
N PHE A 5 16.75 -32.97 4.91
CA PHE A 5 16.28 -31.68 5.40
C PHE A 5 15.38 -31.07 4.32
N LYS A 6 14.09 -30.87 4.63
CA LYS A 6 13.20 -30.01 3.84
C LYS A 6 13.70 -28.58 4.04
N THR A 7 14.43 -28.05 3.07
CA THR A 7 14.73 -26.62 2.99
C THR A 7 13.41 -25.88 2.85
N ALA A 8 12.95 -25.25 3.93
CA ALA A 8 11.88 -24.28 3.86
C ALA A 8 12.37 -23.18 2.93
N LEU A 9 11.79 -23.10 1.74
CA LEU A 9 12.08 -22.05 0.78
C LEU A 9 11.49 -20.76 1.37
N PHE A 10 12.28 -20.07 2.20
CA PHE A 10 11.97 -18.72 2.62
C PHE A 10 11.96 -17.87 1.35
N LYS A 11 10.77 -17.66 0.76
CA LYS A 11 10.60 -16.65 -0.27
C LYS A 11 11.11 -15.35 0.32
N LYS A 12 12.23 -14.85 -0.19
CA LYS A 12 12.83 -13.59 0.21
C LYS A 12 11.72 -12.53 0.13
N GLU A 13 11.43 -11.88 1.25
CA GLU A 13 10.42 -10.83 1.29
C GLU A 13 10.85 -9.71 0.33
N SER A 14 9.87 -9.13 -0.37
CA SER A 14 10.14 -8.07 -1.34
C SER A 14 10.75 -6.87 -0.60
N GLU A 15 11.97 -6.49 -0.96
CA GLU A 15 12.62 -5.24 -0.53
C GLU A 15 12.18 -4.05 -1.39
N MET A 16 11.22 -4.25 -2.31
CA MET A 16 10.68 -3.19 -3.16
C MET A 16 10.09 -2.08 -2.28
N PRO A 17 10.57 -0.82 -2.42
CA PRO A 17 9.95 0.32 -1.75
C PRO A 17 8.49 0.44 -2.13
N PHE A 18 7.63 0.79 -1.17
CA PHE A 18 6.20 1.00 -1.45
C PHE A 18 5.98 2.05 -2.55
N GLU A 19 6.77 3.12 -2.53
CA GLU A 19 6.72 4.19 -3.53
C GLU A 19 6.86 3.63 -4.96
N GLN A 20 7.87 2.78 -5.18
CA GLN A 20 8.11 2.15 -6.46
C GLN A 20 6.93 1.26 -6.87
N PHE A 21 6.43 0.43 -5.96
CA PHE A 21 5.28 -0.42 -6.24
C PHE A 21 4.03 0.39 -6.59
N ALA A 22 3.75 1.45 -5.83
CA ALA A 22 2.61 2.33 -6.06
C ALA A 22 2.70 2.99 -7.44
N HIS A 23 3.89 3.44 -7.85
CA HIS A 23 4.11 3.99 -9.20
C HIS A 23 3.80 2.97 -10.31
N ASP A 24 4.26 1.74 -10.18
CA ASP A 24 4.04 0.70 -11.19
C ASP A 24 2.59 0.22 -11.24
N TRP A 25 1.96 0.10 -10.06
CA TRP A 25 0.52 -0.13 -9.97
C TRP A 25 -0.27 1.00 -10.64
N LEU A 26 0.10 2.26 -10.41
CA LEU A 26 -0.55 3.42 -11.01
C LEU A 26 -0.46 3.45 -12.53
N LYS A 27 0.68 3.09 -13.12
CA LYS A 27 0.81 2.94 -14.59
C LYS A 27 -0.16 1.90 -15.13
N THR A 28 -0.26 0.77 -14.45
CA THR A 28 -1.17 -0.32 -14.82
C THR A 28 -2.64 0.10 -14.68
N TYR A 29 -2.97 0.77 -13.58
CA TYR A 29 -4.32 1.25 -13.30
C TYR A 29 -4.75 2.39 -14.23
N GLY A 30 -3.86 3.33 -14.55
CA GLY A 30 -4.11 4.38 -15.53
C GLY A 30 -4.27 3.88 -16.97
N SER A 31 -3.74 2.69 -17.27
CA SER A 31 -3.95 2.02 -18.57
C SER A 31 -5.32 1.31 -18.67
N SER A 32 -6.00 1.10 -17.53
CA SER A 32 -7.41 0.72 -17.50
C SER A 32 -8.28 1.97 -17.66
N ARG A 33 -9.52 1.85 -18.16
CA ARG A 33 -10.45 2.93 -18.62
C ARG A 33 -10.88 3.96 -17.54
N VAL A 34 -9.93 4.50 -16.78
CA VAL A 34 -10.14 5.40 -15.64
C VAL A 34 -9.75 6.82 -16.05
N LYS A 35 -10.55 7.81 -15.63
CA LYS A 35 -10.33 9.21 -15.98
C LYS A 35 -8.97 9.71 -15.45
N ILE A 36 -8.24 10.47 -16.27
CA ILE A 36 -6.95 11.09 -15.96
C ILE A 36 -7.04 12.06 -14.76
N SER A 37 -8.17 12.72 -14.54
CA SER A 37 -8.39 13.57 -13.35
C SER A 37 -8.27 12.77 -12.05
N SER A 38 -8.63 11.48 -12.08
CA SER A 38 -8.40 10.61 -10.95
C SER A 38 -6.92 10.29 -10.76
N VAL A 39 -6.07 10.41 -11.80
CA VAL A 39 -4.60 10.23 -11.73
C VAL A 39 -3.89 11.40 -11.05
N ARG A 40 -4.50 12.60 -10.96
CA ARG A 40 -3.85 13.77 -10.34
C ARG A 40 -3.97 13.82 -8.82
N ALA A 41 -5.03 13.23 -8.26
CA ALA A 41 -5.12 12.92 -6.83
C ALA A 41 -4.15 11.78 -6.41
N ARG A 42 -3.51 11.10 -7.38
CA ARG A 42 -2.71 9.87 -7.17
C ARG A 42 -1.23 10.06 -6.86
N SER A 43 -0.73 11.30 -6.78
CA SER A 43 0.60 11.57 -6.20
C SER A 43 0.60 11.53 -4.67
N ILE A 44 -0.58 11.52 -4.05
CA ILE A 44 -0.76 11.52 -2.59
C ILE A 44 -0.46 10.14 -2.00
N SER A 45 -0.83 9.06 -2.69
CA SER A 45 -0.49 7.69 -2.28
C SER A 45 1.02 7.46 -2.27
N ILE A 46 1.76 8.15 -3.14
CA ILE A 46 3.23 8.09 -3.21
C ILE A 46 3.85 8.74 -1.96
N LEU A 47 3.20 9.73 -1.33
CA LEU A 47 3.63 10.33 -0.05
C LEU A 47 3.40 9.42 1.17
N PHE A 48 2.60 8.37 1.03
CA PHE A 48 2.23 7.49 2.12
C PHE A 48 3.38 6.59 2.53
N GLY A 49 4.01 5.92 1.56
CA GLY A 49 5.17 5.07 1.81
C GLY A 49 6.44 5.82 1.49
N GLY A 50 7.13 6.27 2.54
CA GLY A 50 8.53 6.65 2.43
C GLY A 50 9.41 5.49 1.92
N PRO A 51 10.74 5.53 2.11
CA PRO A 51 11.67 4.56 1.53
C PRO A 51 11.57 3.13 2.12
N TYR A 52 10.49 2.81 2.83
CA TYR A 52 10.26 1.52 3.45
C TYR A 52 9.81 0.48 2.42
N PRO A 53 10.34 -0.75 2.50
CA PRO A 53 9.81 -1.88 1.77
C PRO A 53 8.32 -2.06 2.04
N ILE A 54 7.54 -2.39 1.00
CA ILE A 54 6.09 -2.64 1.12
C ILE A 54 5.75 -3.71 2.16
N THR A 55 6.66 -4.65 2.37
CA THR A 55 6.57 -5.75 3.35
C THR A 55 6.67 -5.31 4.80
N ARG A 56 7.26 -4.14 5.06
CA ARG A 56 7.43 -3.59 6.43
C ARG A 56 6.28 -2.71 6.88
N ILE A 57 5.34 -2.38 5.99
CA ILE A 57 4.20 -1.55 6.34
C ILE A 57 3.18 -2.42 7.09
N THR A 58 3.13 -2.25 8.42
CA THR A 58 2.18 -2.94 9.31
C THR A 58 0.86 -2.16 9.41
N LYS A 59 -0.20 -2.80 9.94
CA LYS A 59 -1.48 -2.12 10.24
C LYS A 59 -1.28 -0.86 11.10
N LYS A 60 -0.42 -0.96 12.13
CA LYS A 60 -0.08 0.17 13.01
C LYS A 60 0.60 1.32 12.25
N ILE A 61 1.62 1.02 11.44
CA ILE A 61 2.30 2.06 10.63
C ILE A 61 1.31 2.72 9.67
N TYR A 62 0.41 1.93 9.09
CA TYR A 62 -0.61 2.46 8.20
C TYR A 62 -1.55 3.42 8.94
N GLU A 63 -2.11 2.98 10.07
CA GLU A 63 -3.01 3.77 10.91
C GLU A 63 -2.38 5.08 11.40
N GLU A 64 -1.18 5.02 11.99
CA GLU A 64 -0.45 6.21 12.46
C GLU A 64 -0.24 7.23 11.34
N ARG A 65 0.12 6.73 10.15
CA ARG A 65 0.34 7.59 8.98
C ARG A 65 -0.94 8.21 8.45
N ILE A 66 -2.05 7.46 8.40
CA ILE A 66 -3.33 8.02 7.98
C ILE A 66 -3.82 9.06 8.98
N LEU A 67 -3.68 8.83 10.29
CA LEU A 67 -4.05 9.79 11.33
C LEU A 67 -3.27 11.11 11.17
N GLU A 68 -1.95 11.03 11.04
CA GLU A 68 -1.08 12.19 10.81
C GLU A 68 -1.51 13.01 9.58
N LEU A 69 -1.91 12.33 8.51
CA LEU A 69 -2.33 12.97 7.26
C LEU A 69 -3.75 13.55 7.37
N ASN A 70 -4.66 12.88 8.09
CA ASN A 70 -6.03 13.34 8.31
C ASN A 70 -6.08 14.65 9.11
N GLU A 71 -5.16 14.83 10.06
CA GLU A 71 -4.98 16.10 10.78
C GLU A 71 -4.56 17.22 9.83
N LYS A 72 -3.57 16.95 8.97
CA LYS A 72 -2.93 17.94 8.09
C LYS A 72 -3.76 18.33 6.88
N TYR A 73 -4.52 17.40 6.31
CA TYR A 73 -5.18 17.58 5.01
C TYR A 73 -6.71 17.58 5.10
N SER A 74 -7.38 18.13 4.09
CA SER A 74 -8.84 18.18 4.03
C SER A 74 -9.45 16.81 3.74
N THR A 75 -10.72 16.60 4.07
CA THR A 75 -11.43 15.34 3.78
C THR A 75 -11.36 14.95 2.31
N ASN A 76 -11.57 15.91 1.40
CA ASN A 76 -11.47 15.67 -0.06
C ASN A 76 -10.08 15.22 -0.49
N TYR A 77 -9.04 15.63 0.22
CA TYR A 77 -7.68 15.16 -0.02
C TYR A 77 -7.48 13.75 0.56
N MET A 78 -8.09 13.46 1.70
CA MET A 78 -8.07 12.13 2.33
C MET A 78 -8.84 11.07 1.52
N ASP A 79 -9.83 11.45 0.71
CA ASP A 79 -10.52 10.53 -0.21
C ASP A 79 -9.57 9.85 -1.23
N ALA A 80 -8.42 10.49 -1.52
CA ALA A 80 -7.40 9.91 -2.38
C ALA A 80 -6.73 8.64 -1.79
N PHE A 81 -6.83 8.41 -0.47
CA PHE A 81 -6.22 7.25 0.19
C PHE A 81 -6.96 5.93 -0.08
N THR A 82 -8.19 5.97 -0.60
CA THR A 82 -8.88 4.78 -1.13
C THR A 82 -8.04 4.03 -2.18
N LEU A 83 -7.14 4.73 -2.87
CA LEU A 83 -6.23 4.16 -3.86
C LEU A 83 -5.00 3.50 -3.22
N VAL A 84 -4.59 3.94 -2.03
CA VAL A 84 -3.57 3.27 -1.22
C VAL A 84 -4.09 1.91 -0.77
N GLU A 85 -5.35 1.83 -0.35
CA GLU A 85 -6.00 0.56 0.01
C GLU A 85 -6.03 -0.42 -1.18
N GLU A 86 -6.40 0.08 -2.35
CA GLU A 86 -6.40 -0.72 -3.58
C GLU A 86 -4.99 -1.20 -3.97
N CYS A 87 -3.97 -0.36 -3.75
CA CYS A 87 -2.57 -0.71 -3.96
C CYS A 87 -2.15 -1.89 -3.07
N PHE A 88 -2.44 -1.84 -1.77
CA PHE A 88 -2.14 -2.95 -0.85
C PHE A 88 -2.95 -4.22 -1.17
N ARG A 89 -4.21 -4.08 -1.60
CA ARG A 89 -5.00 -5.21 -2.09
C ARG A 89 -4.36 -5.88 -3.31
N LYS A 90 -3.82 -5.07 -4.24
CA LYS A 90 -3.07 -5.58 -5.39
C LYS A 90 -1.78 -6.27 -4.98
N ALA A 91 -1.02 -5.68 -4.06
CA ALA A 91 0.21 -6.26 -3.53
C ALA A 91 -0.04 -7.63 -2.86
N LEU A 92 -1.13 -7.74 -2.10
CA LEU A 92 -1.57 -9.01 -1.50
C LEU A 92 -1.92 -10.03 -2.58
N THR A 93 -2.71 -9.62 -3.60
CA THR A 93 -3.09 -10.49 -4.73
C THR A 93 -1.89 -10.99 -5.52
N GLN A 94 -0.83 -10.18 -5.65
CA GLN A 94 0.42 -10.55 -6.31
C GLN A 94 1.38 -11.34 -5.41
N GLY A 95 1.03 -11.56 -4.14
CA GLY A 95 1.87 -12.27 -3.17
C GLY A 95 3.12 -11.51 -2.74
N LEU A 96 3.14 -10.18 -2.90
CA LEU A 96 4.25 -9.32 -2.45
C LEU A 96 4.23 -9.08 -0.95
N ILE A 97 3.04 -9.10 -0.35
CA ILE A 97 2.81 -9.01 1.10
C ILE A 97 1.95 -10.19 1.55
N LYS A 98 2.07 -10.55 2.84
CA LYS A 98 1.28 -11.64 3.46
C LYS A 98 -0.04 -11.15 4.02
N ASN A 99 -0.07 -9.93 4.54
CA ASN A 99 -1.22 -9.32 5.20
C ASN A 99 -1.48 -7.95 4.59
N ASN A 100 -2.74 -7.57 4.42
CA ASN A 100 -3.10 -6.22 3.98
C ASN A 100 -3.10 -5.27 5.20
N PRO A 101 -2.24 -4.24 5.25
CA PRO A 101 -2.22 -3.30 6.36
C PRO A 101 -3.46 -2.40 6.46
N THR A 102 -4.31 -2.37 5.42
CA THR A 102 -5.56 -1.57 5.41
C THR A 102 -6.78 -2.38 5.82
N GLU A 103 -6.62 -3.68 6.07
CA GLU A 103 -7.72 -4.56 6.43
C GLU A 103 -8.34 -4.14 7.78
N ASP A 104 -9.66 -4.01 7.78
CA ASP A 104 -10.50 -3.53 8.89
C ASP A 104 -10.31 -2.07 9.30
N PHE A 105 -9.43 -1.33 8.62
CA PHE A 105 -9.24 0.08 8.90
C PHE A 105 -10.47 0.89 8.47
N LYS A 106 -10.89 1.82 9.34
CA LYS A 106 -11.95 2.79 9.04
C LYS A 106 -11.42 4.18 9.31
N MET A 107 -11.49 5.05 8.29
CA MET A 107 -11.07 6.44 8.41
C MET A 107 -11.86 7.12 9.55
N PRO A 108 -11.18 7.68 10.57
CA PRO A 108 -11.85 8.41 11.62
C PRO A 108 -12.44 9.71 11.05
N LYS A 109 -13.63 10.08 11.53
CA LYS A 109 -14.24 11.36 11.18
C LYS A 109 -13.34 12.49 11.68
N LYS A 110 -13.10 13.48 10.83
CA LYS A 110 -12.41 14.69 11.24
C LYS A 110 -13.28 15.38 12.32
N GLN A 111 -12.67 15.71 13.46
CA GLN A 111 -13.32 16.45 14.54
C GLN A 111 -13.54 17.91 14.14
#